data_AF-A0A2V9NIJ4-F1
#
_entry.id   AF-A0A2V9NIJ4-F1
#
_cell.length_a   1.000
_cell.length_b   1.000
_cell.length_c   1.000
_cell.angle_alpha   90.00
_cell.angle_beta   90.00
_cell.angle_gamma   90.00
#
_symmetry.space_group_name_H-M   'P 1'
#
loop_
_entity.id
_entity.type
_entity.pdbx_description
1 polymer ?
#
loop_
_entity_poly.entity_id
_entity_poly.type
_entity_poly.pdbx_seq_one_letter_code
_entity_poly.pdbx_strand_id
1 'polypeptide(L)'
;ASVFGQDVYSLPVYLKSALLQRKIDSFLDDVGVEDEMLDFGHRRNLKFYVSMYVACAVAKSCHATADMILELDPAVIQDGLMTDCYERVLKHYIQLTQDDFPDSVAKGTKLLKVINTELKRRFSPRKKKVALDKNFEKAGKGSAGEPR
;
A
#
# COMPACT_ATOMS: atom_id res chain seq x y z
N ALA A 1 -12.39 21.13 -23.03
CA ALA A 1 -11.82 22.09 -22.07
C ALA A 1 -11.28 21.31 -20.87
N SER A 2 -9.97 21.39 -20.61
CA SER A 2 -9.38 20.83 -19.38
C SER A 2 -9.72 21.78 -18.23
N VAL A 3 -10.40 21.28 -17.20
CA VAL A 3 -10.73 22.06 -15.99
C VAL A 3 -9.46 22.47 -15.22
N PHE A 4 -8.30 21.87 -15.54
CA PHE A 4 -7.06 22.02 -14.78
C PHE A 4 -5.81 22.46 -15.59
N GLY A 5 -5.93 22.90 -16.84
CA GLY A 5 -4.75 23.29 -17.63
C GLY A 5 -3.90 22.09 -18.11
N GLN A 6 -2.56 22.25 -18.25
CA GLN A 6 -1.57 21.21 -18.61
C GLN A 6 -1.37 20.20 -17.44
N ASP A 7 -2.44 19.62 -16.95
CA ASP A 7 -2.40 18.80 -15.76
C ASP A 7 -1.93 17.37 -16.05
N VAL A 8 -1.09 16.84 -15.16
CA VAL A 8 -0.51 15.49 -15.24
C VAL A 8 -1.59 14.41 -15.09
N TYR A 9 -2.73 14.73 -14.47
CA TYR A 9 -3.81 13.79 -14.19
C TYR A 9 -5.14 14.22 -14.80
N SER A 10 -5.94 13.25 -15.26
CA SER A 10 -7.22 13.52 -15.88
C SER A 10 -8.33 13.81 -14.84
N LEU A 11 -9.34 14.59 -15.22
CA LEU A 11 -10.51 14.87 -14.37
C LEU A 11 -11.16 13.59 -13.77
N PRO A 12 -11.32 12.48 -14.53
CA PRO A 12 -11.83 11.23 -13.96
C PRO A 12 -11.00 10.67 -12.79
N VAL A 13 -9.67 10.74 -12.87
CA VAL A 13 -8.76 10.30 -11.78
C VAL A 13 -8.97 11.18 -10.55
N TYR A 14 -9.08 12.49 -10.75
CA TYR A 14 -9.37 13.43 -9.67
C TYR A 14 -10.71 13.12 -9.00
N LEU A 15 -11.78 12.91 -9.77
CA LEU A 15 -13.11 12.60 -9.24
C LEU A 15 -13.12 11.28 -8.47
N LYS A 16 -12.45 10.22 -8.96
CA LYS A 16 -12.33 8.95 -8.22
C LYS A 16 -11.54 9.12 -6.93
N SER A 17 -10.44 9.87 -6.95
CA SER A 17 -9.65 10.18 -5.75
C SER A 17 -10.47 10.96 -4.73
N ALA A 18 -11.29 11.92 -5.16
CA ALA A 18 -12.16 12.69 -4.28
C ALA A 18 -13.27 11.82 -3.67
N LEU A 19 -13.86 10.89 -4.42
CA LEU A 19 -14.85 9.94 -3.90
C LEU A 19 -14.24 9.00 -2.85
N LEU A 20 -13.05 8.46 -3.13
CA LEU A 20 -12.28 7.67 -2.16
C LEU A 20 -12.05 8.47 -0.88
N GLN A 21 -11.56 9.71 -1.02
CA GLN A 21 -11.25 10.57 0.11
C GLN A 21 -12.50 10.87 0.96
N ARG A 22 -13.64 11.17 0.35
CA ARG A 22 -14.89 11.42 1.07
C ARG A 22 -15.36 10.22 1.89
N LYS A 23 -15.21 9.01 1.35
CA LYS A 23 -15.59 7.78 2.04
C LYS A 23 -14.71 7.53 3.26
N ILE A 24 -13.41 7.76 3.11
CA ILE A 24 -12.43 7.63 4.20
C ILE A 24 -12.61 8.71 5.26
N ASP A 25 -12.94 9.94 4.84
CA ASP A 25 -13.25 11.02 5.78
C ASP A 25 -14.44 10.64 6.65
N SER A 26 -15.52 10.12 6.05
CA SER A 26 -16.71 9.66 6.79
C SER A 26 -16.34 8.54 7.77
N PHE A 27 -15.59 7.53 7.31
CA PHE A 27 -15.10 6.43 8.15
C PHE A 27 -14.24 6.92 9.33
N LEU A 28 -13.33 7.86 9.11
CA LEU A 28 -12.46 8.38 10.18
C LEU A 28 -13.25 9.23 11.17
N ASP A 29 -14.26 9.96 10.72
CA ASP A 29 -15.15 10.71 11.60
C ASP A 29 -15.93 9.74 12.51
N ASP A 30 -16.47 8.64 11.96
CA ASP A 30 -17.18 7.61 12.73
C ASP A 30 -16.26 6.94 13.77
N VAL A 31 -15.08 6.46 13.35
CA VAL A 31 -14.09 5.88 14.28
C VAL A 31 -13.64 6.89 15.34
N GLY A 32 -13.54 8.16 14.97
CA GLY A 32 -13.17 9.25 15.87
C GLY A 32 -14.18 9.59 16.95
N VAL A 33 -15.44 9.16 16.78
CA VAL A 33 -16.48 9.25 17.81
C VAL A 33 -16.31 8.11 18.83
N GLU A 34 -15.79 6.97 18.41
CA GLU A 34 -15.65 5.77 19.24
C GLU A 34 -14.31 5.69 19.98
N ASP A 35 -13.23 6.22 19.39
CA ASP A 35 -11.88 6.17 19.96
C ASP A 35 -11.49 7.50 20.61
N GLU A 36 -11.71 7.61 21.92
CA GLU A 36 -11.34 8.79 22.73
C GLU A 36 -9.84 9.10 22.72
N MET A 37 -8.98 8.15 22.33
CA MET A 37 -7.53 8.38 22.22
C MET A 37 -7.16 9.16 20.95
N LEU A 38 -8.08 9.30 19.99
CA LEU A 38 -7.84 9.97 18.72
C LEU A 38 -8.64 11.26 18.60
N ASP A 39 -8.02 12.32 19.09
CA ASP A 39 -8.50 13.67 18.85
C ASP A 39 -8.57 14.00 17.34
N PHE A 40 -9.22 15.12 17.03
CA PHE A 40 -9.36 15.60 15.66
C PHE A 40 -8.01 15.79 14.93
N GLY A 41 -6.94 16.13 15.66
CA GLY A 41 -5.60 16.31 15.11
C GLY A 41 -5.02 15.00 14.58
N HIS A 42 -5.14 13.92 15.35
CA HIS A 42 -4.69 12.60 14.93
C HIS A 42 -5.43 12.09 13.70
N ARG A 43 -6.75 12.30 13.63
CA ARG A 43 -7.56 11.90 12.46
C ARG A 43 -7.12 12.60 11.19
N ARG A 44 -6.90 13.92 11.28
CA ARG A 44 -6.36 14.72 10.18
C ARG A 44 -5.00 14.19 9.71
N ASN A 45 -4.15 13.82 10.66
CA ASN A 45 -2.81 13.30 10.40
C ASN A 45 -2.82 11.92 9.73
N LEU A 46 -3.76 11.05 10.08
CA LEU A 46 -3.89 9.69 9.54
C LEU A 46 -4.54 9.63 8.16
N LYS A 47 -5.42 10.58 7.85
CA LYS A 47 -6.23 10.67 6.63
C LYS A 47 -5.47 10.30 5.36
N PHE A 48 -4.35 10.97 5.09
CA PHE A 48 -3.54 10.72 3.90
C PHE A 48 -3.04 9.27 3.83
N TYR A 49 -2.54 8.74 4.95
CA TYR A 49 -1.95 7.42 5.01
C TYR A 49 -2.98 6.31 4.87
N VAL A 50 -4.16 6.49 5.47
CA VAL A 50 -5.29 5.56 5.30
C VAL A 50 -5.76 5.57 3.85
N SER A 51 -5.92 6.74 3.23
CA SER A 51 -6.26 6.85 1.81
C SER A 51 -5.27 6.14 0.90
N MET A 52 -3.98 6.37 1.13
CA MET A 52 -2.92 5.70 0.38
C MET A 52 -2.97 4.18 0.56
N TYR A 53 -3.12 3.70 1.80
CA TYR A 53 -3.14 2.27 2.08
C TYR A 53 -4.36 1.60 1.45
N VAL A 54 -5.56 2.18 1.60
CA VAL A 54 -6.80 1.66 1.01
C VAL A 54 -6.68 1.60 -0.52
N ALA A 55 -6.20 2.67 -1.17
CA ALA A 55 -6.01 2.67 -2.63
C ALA A 55 -5.08 1.53 -3.08
N CYS A 56 -3.94 1.35 -2.39
CA CYS A 56 -3.01 0.26 -2.64
C CYS A 56 -3.63 -1.13 -2.39
N ALA A 57 -4.42 -1.27 -1.33
CA ALA A 57 -5.07 -2.54 -0.97
C ALA A 57 -6.12 -2.96 -1.99
N VAL A 58 -6.96 -2.03 -2.46
CA VAL A 58 -7.95 -2.30 -3.50
C VAL A 58 -7.27 -2.61 -4.83
N ALA A 59 -6.24 -1.84 -5.20
CA ALA A 59 -5.43 -2.07 -6.39
C ALA A 59 -4.54 -3.33 -6.30
N LYS A 60 -4.49 -3.98 -5.12
CA LYS A 60 -3.61 -5.13 -4.81
C LYS A 60 -2.15 -4.88 -5.20
N SER A 61 -1.69 -3.65 -5.01
CA SER A 61 -0.38 -3.16 -5.43
C SER A 61 0.30 -2.43 -4.28
N CYS A 62 1.63 -2.38 -4.29
CA CYS A 62 2.38 -1.54 -3.35
C CYS A 62 2.38 -0.06 -3.74
N HIS A 63 1.88 0.26 -4.94
CA HIS A 63 1.70 1.61 -5.45
C HIS A 63 0.39 1.68 -6.26
N ALA A 64 -0.50 2.62 -5.93
CA ALA A 64 -1.71 2.88 -6.71
C ALA A 64 -1.41 3.96 -7.77
N THR A 65 -1.29 3.57 -9.04
CA THR A 65 -1.11 4.52 -10.15
C THR A 65 -2.43 5.21 -10.51
N ALA A 66 -2.37 6.27 -11.30
CA ALA A 66 -3.57 6.98 -11.77
C ALA A 66 -4.54 6.04 -12.52
N ASP A 67 -4.02 5.15 -13.36
CA ASP A 67 -4.82 4.17 -14.10
C ASP A 67 -5.48 3.16 -13.15
N MET A 68 -4.73 2.67 -12.16
CA MET A 68 -5.29 1.78 -11.12
C MET A 68 -6.39 2.49 -10.32
N ILE A 69 -6.20 3.76 -9.97
CA ILE A 69 -7.21 4.59 -9.29
C ILE A 69 -8.47 4.71 -10.15
N LEU A 70 -8.30 4.92 -11.46
CA LEU A 70 -9.40 5.01 -12.41
C LEU A 70 -10.19 3.69 -12.53
N GLU A 71 -9.56 2.55 -12.27
CA GLU A 71 -10.18 1.23 -12.28
C GLU A 71 -10.83 0.84 -10.95
N LEU A 72 -10.58 1.57 -9.85
CA LEU A 72 -11.13 1.25 -8.54
C LEU A 72 -12.66 1.25 -8.56
N ASP A 73 -13.26 0.16 -8.12
CA ASP A 73 -14.70 0.09 -7.86
C ASP A 73 -14.99 0.58 -6.43
N PRO A 74 -15.69 1.72 -6.22
CA PRO A 74 -16.01 2.21 -4.87
C PRO A 74 -16.85 1.23 -4.03
N ALA A 75 -17.55 0.27 -4.65
CA ALA A 75 -18.36 -0.73 -3.96
C ALA A 75 -17.51 -1.73 -3.14
N VAL A 76 -16.26 -1.95 -3.53
CA VAL A 76 -15.35 -2.88 -2.81
C VAL A 76 -14.71 -2.23 -1.59
N ILE A 77 -14.82 -0.91 -1.45
CA ILE A 77 -14.30 -0.15 -0.32
C ILE A 77 -15.31 -0.22 0.82
N GLN A 78 -15.34 -1.35 1.51
CA GLN A 78 -16.26 -1.59 2.63
C GLN A 78 -15.58 -1.28 3.97
N ASP A 79 -16.37 -1.08 5.01
CA ASP A 79 -15.88 -0.68 6.34
C ASP A 79 -14.87 -1.67 6.91
N GLY A 80 -15.04 -2.98 6.64
CA GLY A 80 -14.07 -4.00 7.05
C GLY A 80 -12.69 -3.82 6.40
N LEU A 81 -12.64 -3.43 5.12
CA LEU A 81 -11.37 -3.14 4.44
C LEU A 81 -10.74 -1.86 5.00
N MET A 82 -11.56 -0.81 5.21
CA MET A 82 -11.09 0.45 5.76
C MET A 82 -10.56 0.26 7.18
N THR A 83 -11.21 -0.58 7.99
CA THR A 83 -10.77 -0.96 9.34
C THR A 83 -9.43 -1.69 9.31
N ASP A 84 -9.24 -2.74 8.48
CA ASP A 84 -7.93 -3.43 8.36
C ASP A 84 -6.82 -2.45 7.94
N CYS A 85 -7.10 -1.55 6.99
CA CYS A 85 -6.11 -0.57 6.54
C CYS A 85 -5.79 0.45 7.65
N TYR A 86 -6.82 0.94 8.33
CA TYR A 86 -6.71 1.89 9.42
C TYR A 86 -5.92 1.34 10.60
N GLU A 87 -6.25 0.15 11.11
CA GLU A 87 -5.55 -0.48 12.24
C GLU A 87 -4.05 -0.65 11.96
N ARG A 88 -3.69 -1.01 10.72
CA ARG A 88 -2.28 -1.14 10.31
C ARG A 88 -1.55 0.19 10.32
N VAL A 89 -2.17 1.24 9.78
CA VAL A 89 -1.59 2.59 9.78
C VAL A 89 -1.49 3.10 11.22
N LEU A 90 -2.57 2.97 12.00
CA LEU A 90 -2.66 3.42 13.38
C LEU A 90 -1.57 2.78 14.24
N LYS A 91 -1.35 1.46 14.10
CA LYS A 91 -0.30 0.75 14.82
C LYS A 91 1.08 1.40 14.64
N HIS A 92 1.48 1.69 13.41
CA HIS A 92 2.79 2.32 13.14
C HIS A 92 2.82 3.76 13.59
N TYR A 93 1.71 4.47 13.45
CA TYR A 93 1.58 5.84 13.91
C TYR A 93 1.77 5.96 15.42
N ILE A 94 0.98 5.21 16.21
CA ILE A 94 1.06 5.19 17.67
C ILE A 94 2.48 4.84 18.13
N GLN A 95 3.09 3.82 17.53
CA GLN A 95 4.45 3.41 17.85
C GLN A 95 5.46 4.56 17.65
N LEU A 96 5.36 5.30 16.54
CA LEU A 96 6.26 6.42 16.26
C LEU A 96 5.96 7.63 17.14
N THR A 97 4.71 7.83 17.57
CA THR A 97 4.34 8.95 18.46
C THR A 97 4.76 8.77 19.92
N GLN A 98 5.25 7.58 20.29
CA GLN A 98 5.90 7.38 21.60
C GLN A 98 7.23 8.15 21.69
N ASP A 99 7.91 8.34 20.56
CA ASP A 99 9.24 8.96 20.49
C ASP A 99 9.21 10.40 19.93
N ASP A 100 8.16 10.77 19.19
CA ASP A 100 8.05 12.04 18.46
C ASP A 100 6.64 12.65 18.57
N PHE A 101 6.51 13.97 18.40
CA PHE A 101 5.19 14.62 18.39
C PHE A 101 4.30 14.13 17.22
N PRO A 102 2.99 13.96 17.44
CA PRO A 102 2.02 13.47 16.45
C PRO A 102 2.09 14.13 15.06
N ASP A 103 2.16 15.46 15.04
CA ASP A 103 2.26 16.26 13.82
C ASP A 103 3.60 16.07 13.09
N SER A 104 4.69 15.91 13.84
CA SER A 104 6.02 15.67 13.29
C SER A 104 6.11 14.28 12.64
N VAL A 105 5.48 13.28 13.25
CA VAL A 105 5.38 11.93 12.68
C VAL A 105 4.61 11.95 11.36
N ALA A 106 3.46 12.63 11.33
CA ALA A 106 2.56 12.68 10.18
C ALA A 106 3.06 13.54 9.01
N LYS A 107 3.91 14.54 9.28
CA LYS A 107 4.56 15.35 8.23
C LYS A 107 5.93 14.81 7.85
N GLY A 108 6.50 13.95 8.68
CA GLY A 108 7.82 13.36 8.50
C GLY A 108 7.84 12.18 7.52
N THR A 109 9.04 11.69 7.22
CA THR A 109 9.23 10.56 6.28
C THR A 109 9.19 9.19 6.97
N LYS A 110 9.27 9.13 8.31
CA LYS A 110 9.37 7.87 9.06
C LYS A 110 8.13 7.00 8.86
N LEU A 111 6.93 7.54 9.10
CA LEU A 111 5.68 6.81 8.94
C LEU A 111 5.47 6.33 7.50
N LEU A 112 5.71 7.22 6.53
CA LEU A 112 5.62 6.88 5.10
C LEU A 112 6.56 5.73 4.72
N LYS A 113 7.79 5.71 5.23
CA LYS A 113 8.77 4.64 4.96
C LYS A 113 8.30 3.29 5.52
N VAL A 114 7.77 3.27 6.74
CA VAL A 114 7.28 2.04 7.38
C VAL A 114 6.08 1.49 6.63
N ILE A 115 5.10 2.35 6.30
CA ILE A 115 3.91 1.95 5.52
C ILE A 115 4.30 1.43 4.14
N ASN A 116 5.17 2.13 3.42
CA ASN A 116 5.65 1.69 2.11
C ASN A 116 6.38 0.34 2.18
N THR A 117 7.14 0.10 3.25
CA THR A 117 7.81 -1.18 3.48
C THR A 117 6.79 -2.30 3.70
N GLU A 118 5.75 -2.04 4.50
CA GLU A 118 4.66 -2.99 4.70
C GLU A 118 3.91 -3.29 3.40
N LEU A 119 3.50 -2.26 2.65
CA LEU A 119 2.81 -2.40 1.37
C LEU A 119 3.64 -3.21 0.37
N LYS A 120 4.95 -2.93 0.29
CA LYS A 120 5.87 -3.74 -0.53
C LYS A 120 5.90 -5.19 -0.05
N ARG A 121 5.99 -5.45 1.25
CA ARG A 121 5.97 -6.82 1.80
C ARG A 121 4.66 -7.55 1.48
N ARG A 122 3.53 -6.84 1.50
CA ARG A 122 2.18 -7.40 1.28
C ARG A 122 1.90 -7.67 -0.20
N PHE A 123 2.30 -6.77 -1.09
CA PHE A 123 1.87 -6.77 -2.49
C PHE A 123 2.99 -6.97 -3.52
N SER A 124 4.27 -7.00 -3.12
CA SER A 124 5.34 -7.30 -4.09
C SER A 124 5.36 -8.80 -4.41
N PRO A 125 5.53 -9.19 -5.69
CA PRO A 125 5.69 -10.58 -6.05
C PRO A 125 6.94 -11.13 -5.36
N ARG A 126 6.76 -12.12 -4.47
CA ARG A 126 7.91 -12.87 -3.95
C ARG A 126 8.56 -13.57 -5.13
N LYS A 127 9.76 -13.16 -5.53
CA LYS A 127 10.60 -13.96 -6.44
C LYS A 127 10.80 -15.32 -5.75
N LYS A 128 10.09 -16.36 -6.18
CA LYS A 128 10.40 -17.74 -5.78
C LYS A 128 11.85 -17.97 -6.17
N LYS A 129 12.72 -18.17 -5.16
CA LYS A 129 14.09 -18.63 -5.38
C LYS A 129 13.95 -20.05 -5.93
N VAL A 130 13.99 -20.19 -7.26
CA VAL A 130 14.08 -21.51 -7.89
C VAL A 130 15.39 -22.10 -7.40
N ALA A 131 15.30 -23.09 -6.53
CA ALA A 131 16.45 -23.90 -6.15
C ALA A 131 16.92 -24.58 -7.44
N LEU A 132 18.02 -24.09 -8.01
CA LEU A 132 18.66 -24.72 -9.15
C LEU A 132 19.36 -25.96 -8.60
N ASP A 133 18.69 -27.12 -8.69
CA ASP A 133 19.26 -28.42 -8.36
C ASP A 133 20.45 -28.67 -9.30
N LYS A 134 21.66 -28.58 -8.74
CA LYS A 134 22.90 -28.98 -9.41
C LYS A 134 22.98 -30.50 -9.39
N ASN A 135 22.34 -31.16 -10.35
CA ASN A 135 22.55 -32.59 -10.63
C ASN A 135 22.66 -32.81 -12.15
N PHE A 136 23.69 -32.23 -12.76
CA PHE A 136 24.16 -32.63 -14.08
C PHE A 136 25.68 -32.57 -14.06
N GLU A 137 26.30 -33.73 -13.82
CA GLU A 137 27.56 -34.19 -14.42
C GLU A 137 28.08 -35.39 -13.63
N LYS A 138 27.70 -36.61 -14.07
CA LYS A 138 28.54 -37.82 -14.02
C LYS A 138 27.84 -38.97 -14.72
N ALA A 139 27.80 -38.93 -16.05
CA ALA A 139 27.64 -40.12 -16.86
C ALA A 139 28.24 -39.86 -18.24
N GLY A 140 29.26 -40.63 -18.62
CA GLY A 140 29.75 -40.64 -20.01
C GLY A 140 31.26 -40.57 -20.22
N LYS A 141 32.09 -41.34 -19.47
CA LYS A 141 33.37 -41.80 -20.03
C LYS A 141 33.10 -43.14 -20.74
N GLY A 142 32.71 -43.04 -22.00
CA GLY A 142 32.63 -44.18 -22.92
C GLY A 142 34.02 -44.65 -23.28
N SER A 143 34.28 -45.91 -22.96
CA SER A 143 35.43 -46.71 -23.37
C SER A 143 35.49 -46.85 -24.89
N ALA A 144 36.63 -46.56 -25.50
CA ALA A 144 37.00 -47.00 -26.83
C ALA A 144 38.27 -47.86 -26.72
N GLY A 145 38.07 -49.14 -26.43
CA GLY A 145 38.88 -50.21 -27.02
C GLY A 145 38.16 -50.67 -28.31
N GLU A 146 38.76 -51.26 -29.33
CA GLU A 146 40.11 -51.72 -29.64
C GLU A 146 39.99 -52.30 -31.10
N PRO A 147 40.85 -53.18 -31.64
CA PRO A 147 41.85 -52.88 -32.67
C PRO A 147 41.63 -53.58 -34.04
N ARG A 148 42.58 -53.28 -34.93
CA ARG A 148 43.11 -54.03 -36.11
C ARG A 148 42.91 -53.33 -37.46
#